data_AF-A0A819F7A4-F1
#
_entry.id   AF-A0A819F7A4-F1
#
_cell.length_a   1.000
_cell.length_b   1.000
_cell.length_c   1.000
_cell.angle_alpha   90.00
_cell.angle_beta   90.00
_cell.angle_gamma   90.00
#
_symmetry.space_group_name_H-M   'P 1'
#
loop_
_entity.id
_entity.type
_entity.pdbx_description
1 polymer ?
#
loop_
_entity_poly.entity_id
_entity_poly.type
_entity_poly.pdbx_seq_one_letter_code
_entity_poly.pdbx_strand_id
1 'polypeptide(L)'
;MAEPFSNGTILTDLCHKTWSIGQPIAKGGFGCLYECRSTSSKTPIYVVKVEPDSNRPLFCEIHFYLQLGKKTLQDTFIKVNHLDHLGVPQLISHGMHISLTTKRRYQHYLNENRVQSIGKQILDIFEYIHSHGYVHADIKAENILMNDSIHIYLLDYGLGRKISLQYKEKIQRRHEGTLEFTSLDVHRGAAPSFRGDLEILFYNILHWLDGRLP
;
A
#
# COMPACT_ATOMS: atom_id res chain seq x y z
N MET A 1 4.96 13.78 17.05
CA MET A 1 3.86 13.21 16.21
C MET A 1 2.81 14.30 16.06
N ALA A 2 2.19 14.46 14.89
CA ALA A 2 1.11 15.43 14.73
C ALA A 2 -0.11 15.04 15.58
N GLU A 3 -0.84 16.03 16.09
CA GLU A 3 -2.12 15.80 16.77
C GLU A 3 -3.15 15.22 15.79
N PRO A 4 -3.98 14.26 16.23
CA PRO A 4 -5.00 13.69 15.38
C PRO A 4 -6.10 14.72 15.09
N PHE A 5 -6.71 14.64 13.90
CA PHE A 5 -7.83 15.49 13.54
C PHE A 5 -9.06 15.13 14.38
N SER A 6 -9.84 16.16 14.74
CA SER A 6 -11.13 15.97 15.38
C SER A 6 -12.17 15.47 14.37
N ASN A 7 -13.09 14.64 14.85
CA ASN A 7 -14.22 14.18 14.06
C ASN A 7 -15.03 15.39 13.54
N GLY A 8 -15.37 15.39 12.26
CA GLY A 8 -16.03 16.49 11.57
C GLY A 8 -15.09 17.49 10.90
N THR A 9 -13.76 17.39 11.10
CA THR A 9 -12.79 18.26 10.40
C THR A 9 -13.01 18.22 8.89
N ILE A 10 -13.05 19.38 8.24
CA ILE A 10 -13.18 19.47 6.78
C ILE A 10 -11.79 19.64 6.16
N LEU A 11 -11.47 18.74 5.23
CA LEU A 11 -10.28 18.81 4.41
C LEU A 11 -10.66 19.16 2.97
N THR A 12 -9.80 19.92 2.29
CA THR A 12 -9.96 20.30 0.89
C THR A 12 -8.83 19.69 0.08
N ASP A 13 -9.18 19.00 -1.00
CA ASP A 13 -8.20 18.44 -1.93
C ASP A 13 -7.75 19.45 -3.00
N LEU A 14 -6.79 19.05 -3.86
CA LEU A 14 -6.29 19.91 -4.93
C LEU A 14 -7.29 20.17 -6.06
N CYS A 15 -8.41 19.44 -6.09
CA CYS A 15 -9.52 19.67 -7.00
C CYS A 15 -10.63 20.53 -6.37
N HIS A 16 -10.36 21.17 -5.22
CA HIS A 16 -11.30 21.98 -4.44
C HIS A 16 -12.53 21.22 -3.93
N LYS A 17 -12.48 19.88 -3.90
CA LYS A 17 -13.54 19.06 -3.29
C LYS A 17 -13.27 18.93 -1.80
N THR A 18 -14.36 18.99 -1.02
CA THR A 18 -14.29 18.96 0.44
C THR A 18 -14.72 17.60 1.00
N TRP A 19 -14.05 17.23 2.09
CA TRP A 19 -14.11 15.92 2.72
C TRP A 19 -14.24 16.09 4.23
N SER A 20 -15.29 15.53 4.81
CA SER A 20 -15.47 15.49 6.27
C SER A 20 -14.80 14.26 6.86
N ILE A 21 -13.88 14.49 7.80
CA ILE A 21 -13.16 13.47 8.54
C ILE A 21 -14.07 12.84 9.58
N GLY A 22 -14.04 11.52 9.66
CA GLY A 22 -14.77 10.69 10.60
C GLY A 22 -13.88 10.15 11.70
N GLN A 23 -14.16 8.91 12.11
CA GLN A 23 -13.41 8.22 13.16
C GLN A 23 -12.00 7.85 12.70
N PRO A 24 -10.99 7.90 13.59
CA PRO A 24 -9.67 7.36 13.31
C PRO A 24 -9.74 5.84 13.16
N ILE A 25 -9.11 5.32 12.10
CA ILE A 25 -9.02 3.88 11.80
C ILE A 25 -7.74 3.31 12.38
N ALA A 26 -6.62 4.03 12.20
CA ALA A 26 -5.31 3.59 12.65
C ALA A 26 -4.37 4.77 12.86
N LYS A 27 -3.40 4.60 13.76
CA LYS A 27 -2.28 5.52 13.98
C LYS A 27 -0.99 4.72 13.91
N GLY A 28 -0.02 5.20 13.12
CA GLY A 28 1.28 4.56 12.95
C GLY A 28 2.41 5.59 12.92
N GLY A 29 3.66 5.10 12.79
CA GLY A 29 4.85 5.96 12.75
C GLY A 29 4.87 6.96 11.60
N PHE A 30 4.15 6.65 10.51
CA PHE A 30 4.10 7.50 9.33
C PHE A 30 2.94 8.48 9.32
N GLY A 31 1.85 8.21 10.06
CA GLY A 31 0.68 9.10 10.06
C GLY A 31 -0.56 8.47 10.68
N CYS A 32 -1.71 9.07 10.38
CA CYS A 32 -3.02 8.61 10.83
C CYS A 32 -3.92 8.29 9.63
N LEU A 33 -4.70 7.22 9.76
CA LEU A 33 -5.78 6.87 8.84
C LEU A 33 -7.12 7.24 9.49
N TYR A 34 -8.02 7.86 8.73
CA TYR A 34 -9.37 8.19 9.16
C TYR A 34 -10.39 7.69 8.16
N GLU A 35 -11.62 7.44 8.61
CA GLU A 35 -12.75 7.43 7.69
C GLU A 35 -13.01 8.86 7.19
N CYS A 36 -13.50 9.02 5.96
CA CYS A 36 -13.98 10.31 5.48
C CYS A 36 -15.14 10.15 4.50
N ARG A 37 -15.92 11.23 4.34
CA ARG A 37 -17.02 11.32 3.37
C ARG A 37 -16.91 12.63 2.60
N SER A 38 -17.28 12.63 1.34
CA SER A 38 -17.43 13.90 0.63
C SER A 38 -18.63 14.67 1.18
N THR A 39 -18.47 15.97 1.35
CA THR A 39 -19.50 16.88 1.88
C THR A 39 -20.65 17.14 0.90
N SER A 40 -20.42 16.95 -0.41
CA SER A 40 -21.36 17.35 -1.47
C SER A 40 -22.47 16.34 -1.74
N SER A 41 -22.42 15.12 -1.18
CA SER A 41 -23.53 14.14 -1.25
C SER A 41 -23.40 13.04 -0.20
N LYS A 42 -24.44 12.19 -0.06
CA LYS A 42 -24.36 10.91 0.67
C LYS A 42 -23.42 9.94 -0.07
N THR A 43 -22.14 10.28 -0.05
CA THR A 43 -21.07 9.50 -0.66
C THR A 43 -20.75 8.26 0.18
N PRO A 44 -20.17 7.22 -0.44
CA PRO A 44 -19.64 6.10 0.32
C PRO A 44 -18.54 6.57 1.29
N ILE A 45 -18.26 5.75 2.29
CA ILE A 45 -17.14 5.98 3.21
C ILE A 45 -15.84 5.70 2.47
N TYR A 46 -14.92 6.65 2.55
CA TYR A 46 -13.55 6.51 2.12
C TYR A 46 -12.64 6.47 3.35
N VAL A 47 -11.38 6.12 3.13
CA VAL A 47 -10.27 6.25 4.07
C VAL A 47 -9.46 7.46 3.66
N VAL A 48 -8.80 8.12 4.61
CA VAL A 48 -7.84 9.18 4.32
C VAL A 48 -6.59 8.98 5.14
N LYS A 49 -5.43 8.99 4.46
CA LYS A 49 -4.11 8.97 5.06
C LYS A 49 -3.59 10.38 5.20
N VAL A 50 -3.16 10.71 6.42
CA VAL A 50 -2.56 12.00 6.75
C VAL A 50 -1.24 11.79 7.46
N GLU A 51 -0.20 12.44 6.95
CA GLU A 51 1.14 12.46 7.53
C GLU A 51 1.55 13.91 7.85
N PRO A 52 2.43 14.13 8.85
CA PRO A 52 3.06 15.44 9.04
C PRO A 52 3.90 15.81 7.81
N ASP A 53 3.94 17.10 7.47
CA ASP A 53 4.67 17.61 6.29
C ASP A 53 6.19 17.31 6.34
N SER A 54 6.74 17.11 7.53
CA SER A 54 8.14 16.70 7.71
C SER A 54 8.44 15.27 7.24
N ASN A 55 7.42 14.47 6.91
CA ASN A 55 7.55 13.07 6.50
C ASN A 55 7.43 12.91 4.98
N ARG A 56 8.43 12.25 4.38
CA ARG A 56 8.50 11.99 2.93
C ARG A 56 7.79 10.72 2.41
N PRO A 57 7.50 9.66 3.21
CA PRO A 57 6.90 8.44 2.69
C PRO A 57 5.56 8.65 1.97
N LEU A 58 4.70 9.54 2.48
CA LEU A 58 3.44 9.87 1.82
C LEU A 58 3.62 10.35 0.37
N PHE A 59 4.67 11.12 0.10
CA PHE A 59 4.93 11.65 -1.23
C PHE A 59 5.21 10.53 -2.24
N CYS A 60 6.01 9.53 -1.85
CA CYS A 60 6.28 8.35 -2.68
C CYS A 60 4.99 7.58 -2.97
N GLU A 61 4.16 7.38 -1.94
CA GLU A 61 2.89 6.69 -2.05
C GLU A 61 1.88 7.45 -2.94
N ILE A 62 1.78 8.78 -2.82
CA ILE A 62 0.98 9.63 -3.73
C ILE A 62 1.47 9.44 -5.16
N HIS A 63 2.79 9.50 -5.37
CA HIS A 63 3.35 9.38 -6.70
C HIS A 63 3.04 8.01 -7.32
N PHE A 64 3.14 6.93 -6.54
CA PHE A 64 2.69 5.61 -6.97
C PHE A 64 1.22 5.63 -7.40
N TYR A 65 0.33 6.11 -6.54
CA TYR A 65 -1.11 6.13 -6.81
C TYR A 65 -1.52 7.04 -7.97
N LEU A 66 -0.80 8.15 -8.22
CA LEU A 66 -1.00 8.98 -9.40
C LEU A 66 -0.65 8.24 -10.70
N GLN A 67 0.27 7.28 -10.65
CA GLN A 67 0.66 6.48 -11.81
C GLN A 67 -0.20 5.22 -11.96
N LEU A 68 -0.45 4.49 -10.88
CA LEU A 68 -1.05 3.14 -10.88
C LEU A 68 -2.37 3.02 -10.10
N GLY A 69 -2.75 4.03 -9.32
CA GLY A 69 -4.01 4.05 -8.54
C GLY A 69 -5.25 4.42 -9.37
N LYS A 70 -5.14 4.50 -10.71
CA LYS A 70 -6.20 4.96 -11.60
C LYS A 70 -7.15 3.82 -11.94
N LYS A 71 -8.45 4.00 -11.71
CA LYS A 71 -9.48 2.99 -11.99
C LYS A 71 -9.41 2.45 -13.43
N THR A 72 -9.32 3.34 -14.41
CA THR A 72 -9.31 2.95 -15.84
C THR A 72 -8.12 2.04 -16.18
N LEU A 73 -6.96 2.29 -15.58
CA LEU A 73 -5.77 1.48 -15.79
C LEU A 73 -5.90 0.11 -15.12
N GLN A 74 -6.41 0.07 -13.89
CA GLN A 74 -6.66 -1.17 -13.15
C GLN A 74 -7.73 -2.02 -13.84
N ASP A 75 -8.86 -1.42 -14.26
CA ASP A 75 -9.93 -2.11 -14.99
C ASP A 75 -9.41 -2.75 -16.29
N THR A 76 -8.51 -2.05 -16.99
CA THR A 76 -7.88 -2.56 -18.21
C THR A 76 -7.01 -3.78 -17.92
N PHE A 77 -6.17 -3.69 -16.88
CA PHE A 77 -5.31 -4.81 -16.48
C PHE A 77 -6.11 -6.03 -16.03
N ILE A 78 -7.15 -5.82 -15.22
CA ILE A 78 -8.10 -6.85 -14.78
C ILE A 78 -8.69 -7.58 -15.99
N LYS A 79 -9.18 -6.82 -16.98
CA LYS A 79 -9.82 -7.37 -18.18
C LYS A 79 -8.85 -8.17 -19.05
N VAL A 80 -7.64 -7.65 -19.26
CA VAL A 80 -6.62 -8.29 -20.11
C VAL A 80 -6.09 -9.58 -19.49
N ASN A 81 -5.93 -9.61 -18.17
CA ASN A 81 -5.37 -10.76 -17.46
C ASN A 81 -6.45 -11.70 -16.87
N HIS A 82 -7.73 -11.46 -17.19
CA HIS A 82 -8.85 -12.28 -16.73
C HIS A 82 -8.91 -12.44 -15.20
N LEU A 83 -8.62 -11.36 -14.48
CA LEU A 83 -8.68 -11.35 -13.02
C LEU A 83 -10.10 -11.05 -12.55
N ASP A 84 -10.49 -11.61 -11.40
CA ASP A 84 -11.73 -11.21 -10.72
C ASP A 84 -11.53 -9.93 -9.90
N HIS A 85 -10.31 -9.72 -9.40
CA HIS A 85 -9.94 -8.62 -8.51
C HIS A 85 -8.46 -8.27 -8.63
N LEU A 86 -8.13 -6.99 -8.48
CA LEU A 86 -6.75 -6.50 -8.36
C LEU A 86 -6.60 -5.74 -7.04
N GLY A 87 -5.74 -6.22 -6.15
CA GLY A 87 -5.57 -5.69 -4.81
C GLY A 87 -4.76 -4.41 -4.69
N VAL A 88 -4.78 -3.52 -5.70
CA VAL A 88 -4.16 -2.19 -5.62
C VAL A 88 -5.23 -1.15 -5.32
N PRO A 89 -5.16 -0.42 -4.18
CA PRO A 89 -6.15 0.60 -3.86
C PRO A 89 -6.28 1.67 -4.95
N GLN A 90 -7.50 2.13 -5.15
CA GLN A 90 -7.78 3.24 -6.06
C GLN A 90 -7.50 4.57 -5.37
N LEU A 91 -6.83 5.49 -6.07
CA LEU A 91 -6.76 6.89 -5.67
C LEU A 91 -8.08 7.58 -5.99
N ILE A 92 -8.73 8.13 -4.97
CA ILE A 92 -9.95 8.93 -5.16
C ILE A 92 -9.60 10.41 -5.33
N SER A 93 -8.71 10.91 -4.48
CA SER A 93 -8.22 12.29 -4.53
C SER A 93 -6.93 12.45 -3.73
N HIS A 94 -6.21 13.54 -4.00
CA HIS A 94 -4.98 13.91 -3.30
C HIS A 94 -4.90 15.42 -3.05
N GLY A 95 -4.17 15.80 -2.01
CA GLY A 95 -3.82 17.17 -1.65
C GLY A 95 -2.90 17.19 -0.45
N MET A 96 -3.07 18.12 0.48
CA MET A 96 -2.42 18.00 1.80
C MET A 96 -2.76 16.69 2.53
N HIS A 97 -3.81 16.00 2.07
CA HIS A 97 -4.35 14.77 2.64
C HIS A 97 -4.79 13.82 1.50
N ILE A 98 -4.68 12.50 1.68
CA ILE A 98 -4.99 11.52 0.61
C ILE A 98 -6.21 10.72 0.96
N SER A 99 -7.15 10.54 0.03
CA SER A 99 -8.25 9.58 0.20
C SER A 99 -7.93 8.22 -0.47
N LEU A 100 -7.89 7.14 0.33
CA LEU A 100 -7.79 5.73 -0.08
C LEU A 100 -9.09 4.99 0.27
N THR A 101 -9.32 3.76 -0.20
CA THR A 101 -10.43 2.92 0.30
C THR A 101 -9.86 1.71 1.01
N THR A 102 -10.27 1.44 2.25
CA THR A 102 -9.83 0.25 2.99
C THR A 102 -10.73 -0.11 4.19
N LYS A 103 -11.05 -1.40 4.35
CA LYS A 103 -11.74 -2.00 5.52
C LYS A 103 -10.94 -3.15 6.16
N ARG A 104 -10.68 -3.02 7.46
CA ARG A 104 -10.21 -4.02 8.46
C ARG A 104 -8.88 -4.76 8.23
N ARG A 105 -7.97 -4.60 9.20
CA ARG A 105 -6.72 -5.36 9.36
C ARG A 105 -6.99 -6.72 10.03
N TYR A 106 -6.26 -7.76 9.64
CA TYR A 106 -6.21 -9.04 10.35
C TYR A 106 -4.78 -9.38 10.74
N GLN A 107 -4.59 -9.89 11.95
CA GLN A 107 -3.31 -10.31 12.49
C GLN A 107 -3.50 -11.64 13.22
N HIS A 108 -3.48 -12.76 12.49
CA HIS A 108 -3.50 -14.12 13.05
C HIS A 108 -2.78 -15.10 12.10
N TYR A 109 -2.22 -16.17 12.67
CA TYR A 109 -1.73 -17.34 11.93
C TYR A 109 -2.81 -17.82 10.95
N LEU A 110 -2.40 -18.05 9.70
CA LEU A 110 -3.29 -18.38 8.61
C LEU A 110 -3.13 -19.86 8.26
N ASN A 111 -4.22 -20.53 7.91
CA ASN A 111 -4.12 -21.87 7.36
C ASN A 111 -3.47 -21.83 5.97
N GLU A 112 -2.96 -22.97 5.51
CA GLU A 112 -2.22 -23.10 4.25
C GLU A 112 -3.02 -22.57 3.04
N ASN A 113 -4.30 -22.93 2.94
CA ASN A 113 -5.19 -22.46 1.86
C ASN A 113 -5.29 -20.93 1.82
N ARG A 114 -5.33 -20.28 2.99
CA ARG A 114 -5.41 -18.82 3.10
C ARG A 114 -4.08 -18.17 2.76
N VAL A 115 -2.95 -18.75 3.18
CA VAL A 115 -1.61 -18.28 2.78
C VAL A 115 -1.44 -18.38 1.27
N GLN A 116 -1.83 -19.51 0.67
CA GLN A 116 -1.79 -19.73 -0.77
C GLN A 116 -2.66 -18.70 -1.53
N SER A 117 -3.88 -18.46 -1.06
CA SER A 117 -4.78 -17.46 -1.65
C SER A 117 -4.19 -16.04 -1.60
N ILE A 118 -3.61 -15.65 -0.46
CA ILE A 118 -2.93 -14.35 -0.31
C ILE A 118 -1.73 -14.27 -1.25
N GLY A 119 -0.88 -15.30 -1.26
CA GLY A 119 0.30 -15.35 -2.12
C GLY A 119 -0.05 -15.18 -3.59
N LYS A 120 -1.10 -15.86 -4.08
CA LYS A 120 -1.58 -15.71 -5.45
C LYS A 120 -2.01 -14.27 -5.75
N GLN A 121 -2.83 -13.68 -4.89
CA GLN A 121 -3.30 -12.30 -5.10
C GLN A 121 -2.15 -11.27 -5.01
N ILE A 122 -1.13 -11.50 -4.19
CA ILE A 122 0.07 -10.65 -4.18
C ILE A 122 0.85 -10.80 -5.49
N LEU A 123 0.93 -12.00 -6.07
CA LEU A 123 1.54 -12.20 -7.38
C LEU A 123 0.78 -11.45 -8.49
N ASP A 124 -0.55 -11.45 -8.46
CA ASP A 124 -1.37 -10.66 -9.41
C ASP A 124 -1.07 -9.15 -9.27
N ILE A 125 -0.90 -8.67 -8.03
CA ILE A 125 -0.49 -7.28 -7.74
C ILE A 125 0.94 -7.02 -8.23
N PHE A 126 1.87 -7.95 -8.03
CA PHE A 126 3.25 -7.84 -8.52
C PHE A 126 3.29 -7.78 -10.03
N GLU A 127 2.56 -8.64 -10.74
CA GLU A 127 2.48 -8.58 -12.20
C GLU A 127 2.02 -7.20 -12.67
N TYR A 128 1.01 -6.63 -12.01
CA TYR A 128 0.53 -5.29 -12.30
C TYR A 128 1.60 -4.21 -12.05
N ILE A 129 2.18 -4.13 -10.85
CA ILE A 129 3.11 -3.04 -10.53
C ILE A 129 4.48 -3.22 -11.23
N HIS A 130 4.97 -4.46 -11.37
CA HIS A 130 6.24 -4.79 -12.03
C HIS A 130 6.17 -4.52 -13.53
N SER A 131 5.05 -4.82 -14.20
CA SER A 131 4.86 -4.50 -15.63
C SER A 131 4.90 -2.99 -15.92
N HIS A 132 4.65 -2.15 -14.91
CA HIS A 132 4.77 -0.69 -14.98
C HIS A 132 6.10 -0.16 -14.41
N GLY A 133 7.01 -1.08 -14.04
CA GLY A 133 8.34 -0.79 -13.55
C GLY A 133 8.41 -0.39 -12.08
N TYR A 134 7.39 -0.67 -11.27
CA TYR A 134 7.39 -0.39 -9.83
C TYR A 134 7.68 -1.64 -9.00
N VAL A 135 8.32 -1.45 -7.85
CA VAL A 135 8.44 -2.45 -6.78
C VAL A 135 7.73 -1.94 -5.52
N HIS A 136 7.28 -2.84 -4.65
CA HIS A 136 6.66 -2.48 -3.37
C HIS A 136 7.68 -2.33 -2.24
N ALA A 137 8.61 -3.28 -2.11
CA ALA A 137 9.71 -3.33 -1.15
C ALA A 137 9.34 -3.43 0.35
N ASP A 138 8.07 -3.67 0.72
CA ASP A 138 7.65 -3.79 2.14
C ASP A 138 6.36 -4.60 2.30
N ILE A 139 6.34 -5.83 1.76
CA ILE A 139 5.24 -6.75 2.01
C ILE A 139 5.31 -7.24 3.45
N LYS A 140 4.19 -7.13 4.15
CA LYS A 140 3.96 -7.67 5.51
C LYS A 140 2.48 -7.78 5.82
N ALA A 141 2.14 -8.56 6.82
CA ALA A 141 0.75 -8.76 7.24
C ALA A 141 0.05 -7.42 7.57
N GLU A 142 0.75 -6.46 8.17
CA GLU A 142 0.21 -5.14 8.55
C GLU A 142 -0.18 -4.27 7.35
N ASN A 143 0.40 -4.56 6.19
CA ASN A 143 0.16 -3.90 4.91
C ASN A 143 -0.87 -4.64 4.05
N ILE A 144 -1.41 -5.77 4.53
CA ILE A 144 -2.43 -6.54 3.80
C ILE A 144 -3.78 -6.33 4.48
N LEU A 145 -4.70 -5.82 3.69
CA LEU A 145 -6.11 -5.77 4.05
C LEU A 145 -6.84 -6.91 3.38
N MET A 146 -7.90 -7.42 4.01
CA MET A 146 -8.75 -8.44 3.39
C MET A 146 -10.22 -8.11 3.64
N ASN A 147 -11.03 -8.14 2.57
CA ASN A 147 -12.47 -7.96 2.68
C ASN A 147 -13.19 -9.29 3.02
N ASP A 148 -14.50 -9.22 3.20
CA ASP A 148 -15.34 -10.39 3.57
C ASP A 148 -15.37 -11.47 2.47
N SER A 149 -15.00 -11.11 1.23
CA SER A 149 -14.88 -12.03 0.09
C SER A 149 -13.47 -12.61 -0.07
N ILE A 150 -12.58 -12.44 0.92
CA ILE A 150 -11.19 -12.94 0.92
C ILE A 150 -10.32 -12.25 -0.15
N HIS A 151 -10.82 -11.19 -0.79
CA HIS A 151 -10.01 -10.35 -1.67
C HIS A 151 -9.11 -9.44 -0.84
N ILE A 152 -7.84 -9.37 -1.21
CA ILE A 152 -6.86 -8.56 -0.51
C ILE A 152 -6.68 -7.19 -1.16
N TYR A 153 -6.28 -6.22 -0.34
CA TYR A 153 -5.66 -4.98 -0.81
C TYR A 153 -4.29 -4.85 -0.18
N LEU A 154 -3.28 -4.64 -1.01
CA LEU A 154 -1.92 -4.34 -0.57
C LEU A 154 -1.81 -2.82 -0.37
N LEU A 155 -1.33 -2.43 0.80
CA LEU A 155 -1.25 -1.05 1.27
C LEU A 155 0.20 -0.63 1.46
N ASP A 156 0.39 0.68 1.66
CA ASP A 156 1.67 1.29 2.04
C ASP A 156 2.76 1.17 0.97
N TYR A 157 2.52 1.86 -0.14
CA TYR A 157 3.50 2.03 -1.20
C TYR A 157 4.54 3.12 -0.89
N GLY A 158 4.70 3.51 0.39
CA GLY A 158 5.63 4.57 0.80
C GLY A 158 7.10 4.23 0.53
N LEU A 159 7.44 2.94 0.50
CA LEU A 159 8.75 2.42 0.08
C LEU A 159 8.78 1.98 -1.39
N GLY A 160 7.65 2.06 -2.07
CA GLY A 160 7.50 1.70 -3.46
C GLY A 160 8.26 2.66 -4.37
N ARG A 161 8.90 2.13 -5.41
CA ARG A 161 9.77 2.91 -6.30
C ARG A 161 9.70 2.41 -7.72
N LYS A 162 9.83 3.33 -8.66
CA LYS A 162 10.04 2.99 -10.07
C LYS A 162 11.50 2.57 -10.27
N ILE A 163 11.71 1.36 -10.78
CA ILE A 163 13.01 0.85 -11.18
C ILE A 163 13.50 1.66 -12.38
N SER A 164 14.62 2.36 -12.20
CA SER A 164 15.31 3.05 -13.29
C SER A 164 16.29 2.09 -13.93
N LEU A 165 16.19 1.89 -15.24
CA LEU A 165 17.20 1.16 -16.03
C LEU A 165 18.54 1.92 -16.09
N GLN A 166 18.52 3.23 -15.84
CA GLN A 166 19.74 4.00 -15.62
C GLN A 166 20.15 3.83 -14.17
N TYR A 167 21.10 2.94 -13.92
CA TYR A 167 21.77 2.79 -12.63
C TYR A 167 22.35 4.15 -12.22
N LYS A 168 21.79 4.76 -11.19
CA LYS A 168 22.43 5.86 -10.47
C LYS A 168 22.74 5.34 -9.09
N GLU A 169 24.03 5.31 -8.73
CA GLU A 169 24.48 5.07 -7.36
C GLU A 169 23.94 6.18 -6.47
N LYS A 170 22.69 6.03 -6.03
CA LYS A 170 22.24 6.72 -4.82
C LYS A 170 22.65 5.84 -3.67
N ILE A 171 23.41 6.40 -2.74
CA ILE A 171 23.62 5.82 -1.41
C ILE A 171 22.22 5.59 -0.82
N GLN A 172 21.77 4.35 -0.86
CA GLN A 172 20.47 3.97 -0.33
C GLN A 172 20.61 3.84 1.18
N ARG A 173 19.61 4.29 1.94
CA ARG A 173 19.57 4.01 3.37
C ARG A 173 19.46 2.49 3.53
N ARG A 174 20.48 1.87 4.12
CA ARG A 174 20.44 0.45 4.47
C ARG A 174 19.22 0.21 5.36
N HIS A 175 18.57 -0.95 5.18
CA HIS A 175 17.43 -1.40 6.01
C HIS A 175 16.13 -0.58 5.86
N GLU A 176 15.87 0.01 4.69
CA GLU A 176 14.49 0.42 4.38
C GLU A 176 13.60 -0.82 4.19
N GLY A 177 12.45 -0.84 4.86
CA GLY A 177 11.52 -1.97 4.92
C GLY A 177 11.46 -2.61 6.30
N THR A 178 10.67 -3.66 6.43
CA THR A 178 10.58 -4.47 7.66
C THR A 178 11.82 -5.35 7.76
N LEU A 179 12.64 -5.14 8.79
CA LEU A 179 14.00 -5.69 8.90
C LEU A 179 14.03 -7.21 8.78
N GLU A 180 13.00 -7.88 9.31
CA GLU A 180 12.82 -9.32 9.31
C GLU A 180 12.56 -9.88 7.91
N PHE A 181 11.91 -9.11 7.02
CA PHE A 181 11.49 -9.58 5.70
C PHE A 181 12.24 -8.92 4.54
N THR A 182 13.04 -7.89 4.79
CA THR A 182 13.73 -7.15 3.72
C THR A 182 14.71 -8.06 2.96
N SER A 183 14.85 -7.84 1.65
CA SER A 183 15.66 -8.74 0.82
C SER A 183 17.14 -8.66 1.17
N LEU A 184 17.88 -9.73 0.88
CA LEU A 184 19.34 -9.78 1.09
C LEU A 184 20.07 -8.67 0.33
N ASP A 185 19.59 -8.31 -0.86
CA ASP A 185 20.14 -7.23 -1.66
C ASP A 185 20.00 -5.88 -0.92
N VAL A 186 18.84 -5.60 -0.32
CA VAL A 186 18.59 -4.38 0.46
C VAL A 186 19.38 -4.39 1.78
N HIS A 187 19.51 -5.53 2.44
CA HIS A 187 20.42 -5.68 3.59
C HIS A 187 21.86 -5.33 3.24
N ARG A 188 22.31 -5.67 2.03
CA ARG A 188 23.65 -5.34 1.50
C ARG A 188 23.76 -3.89 1.01
N GLY A 189 22.67 -3.13 1.04
CA GLY A 189 22.61 -1.72 0.64
C GLY A 189 22.33 -1.50 -0.84
N ALA A 190 21.92 -2.54 -1.58
CA ALA A 190 21.44 -2.39 -2.95
C ALA A 190 20.01 -1.81 -2.97
N ALA A 191 19.63 -1.30 -4.14
CA ALA A 191 18.25 -0.86 -4.38
C ALA A 191 17.30 -2.07 -4.43
N PRO A 192 16.04 -1.91 -3.98
CA PRO A 192 15.02 -2.91 -4.25
C PRO A 192 14.85 -3.21 -5.72
N SER A 193 14.43 -4.44 -5.98
CA SER A 193 14.31 -5.01 -7.31
C SER A 193 13.05 -5.88 -7.37
N PHE A 194 12.61 -6.23 -8.58
CA PHE A 194 11.47 -7.14 -8.77
C PHE A 194 11.72 -8.50 -8.11
N ARG A 195 12.97 -8.98 -8.17
CA ARG A 195 13.40 -10.18 -7.45
C ARG A 195 13.30 -10.00 -5.94
N GLY A 196 13.69 -8.83 -5.42
CA GLY A 196 13.60 -8.52 -3.99
C GLY A 196 12.16 -8.58 -3.48
N ASP A 197 11.18 -8.12 -4.25
CA ASP A 197 9.75 -8.25 -3.91
C ASP A 197 9.32 -9.72 -3.75
N LEU A 198 9.78 -10.60 -4.65
CA LEU A 198 9.51 -12.04 -4.56
C LEU A 198 10.19 -12.70 -3.36
N GLU A 199 11.40 -12.27 -3.02
CA GLU A 199 12.13 -12.73 -1.83
C GLU A 199 11.42 -12.33 -0.53
N ILE A 200 10.99 -11.06 -0.43
CA ILE A 200 10.20 -10.55 0.70
C ILE A 200 8.88 -11.33 0.82
N LEU A 201 8.20 -11.60 -0.29
CA LEU A 201 6.97 -12.42 -0.29
C LEU A 201 7.24 -13.83 0.20
N PHE A 202 8.32 -14.47 -0.24
CA PHE A 202 8.70 -15.80 0.20
C PHE A 202 8.92 -15.86 1.72
N TYR A 203 9.66 -14.91 2.28
CA TYR A 203 9.88 -14.80 3.73
C TYR A 203 8.57 -14.63 4.49
N ASN A 204 7.66 -13.81 3.97
CA ASN A 204 6.34 -13.63 4.56
C ASN A 204 5.51 -14.92 4.52
N ILE A 205 5.48 -15.64 3.40
CA ILE A 205 4.76 -16.90 3.26
C ILE A 205 5.26 -17.93 4.29
N LEU A 206 6.58 -18.11 4.40
CA LEU A 206 7.17 -19.02 5.39
C LEU A 206 6.80 -18.62 6.82
N HIS A 207 6.91 -17.33 7.12
CA HIS A 207 6.55 -16.82 8.44
C HIS A 207 5.05 -16.99 8.74
N TRP A 208 4.16 -16.82 7.76
CA TRP A 208 2.72 -17.03 7.94
C TRP A 208 2.33 -18.50 8.13
N LEU A 209 3.11 -19.44 7.58
CA LEU A 209 2.91 -20.88 7.74
C LEU A 209 3.49 -21.41 9.04
N ASP A 210 4.77 -21.12 9.32
CA ASP A 210 5.55 -21.79 10.35
C ASP A 210 6.03 -20.87 11.49
N GLY A 211 5.79 -19.56 11.37
CA GLY A 211 6.24 -18.56 12.35
C GLY A 211 7.76 -18.40 12.42
N ARG A 212 8.50 -18.93 11.45
CA ARG A 212 9.96 -18.90 11.39
C ARG A 212 10.43 -18.47 10.00
N LEU A 213 11.60 -17.83 9.97
CA LEU A 213 12.32 -17.50 8.75
C LEU A 213 13.44 -18.52 8.50
N PRO A 214 13.92 -18.68 7.25
CA PRO A 214 15.04 -19.56 6.90
C PRO A 214 16.33 -19.31 7.68
#